data_AF-A0AA40VDU2-F1
#
_entry.id   AF-A0AA40VDU2-F1
#
_cell.length_a   1.000
_cell.length_b   1.000
_cell.length_c   1.000
_cell.angle_alpha   90.00
_cell.angle_beta   90.00
_cell.angle_gamma   90.00
#
_symmetry.space_group_name_H-M   'P 1'
#
loop_
_entity.id
_entity.type
_entity.pdbx_description
1 polymer ?
#
loop_
_entity_poly.entity_id
_entity_poly.type
_entity_poly.pdbx_seq_one_letter_code
_entity_poly.pdbx_strand_id
1 'polypeptide(L)' 'MTAEEVRALLRQRVDMEGSALAWSRRHGVSTAYVLDALAGRRGPGPAILEALGVEKADATYRFKEAAHG' A
#
# COMPACT_ATOMS: atom_id res chain seq x y z
N MET A 1 11.76 -4.43 -4.38
CA MET A 1 11.34 -3.18 -3.73
C MET A 1 11.52 -3.32 -2.21
N THR A 2 11.95 -2.28 -1.52
CA THR A 2 12.10 -2.24 -0.05
C THR A 2 10.80 -1.82 0.62
N ALA A 3 10.71 -1.99 1.95
CA ALA A 3 9.55 -1.50 2.71
C ALA A 3 9.37 0.03 2.60
N GLU A 4 10.49 0.76 2.52
CA GLU A 4 10.54 2.22 2.33
C GLU A 4 9.90 2.61 0.99
N GLU A 5 10.27 1.92 -0.09
CA GLU A 5 9.74 2.18 -1.43
C GLU A 5 8.22 1.91 -1.51
N VAL A 6 7.74 0.86 -0.84
CA VAL A 6 6.29 0.58 -0.77
C VAL A 6 5.56 1.68 0.01
N ARG A 7 6.17 2.24 1.05
CA ARG A 7 5.58 3.37 1.80
C ARG A 7 5.55 4.64 0.98
N ALA A 8 6.61 4.94 0.24
CA ALA A 8 6.66 6.06 -0.69
C ALA A 8 5.57 5.93 -1.77
N LEU A 9 5.41 4.72 -2.32
CA LEU A 9 4.34 4.41 -3.27
C LEU A 9 2.95 4.60 -2.65
N LEU A 10 2.72 4.09 -1.43
CA LEU A 10 1.47 4.29 -0.70
C LEU A 10 1.19 5.78 -0.52
N ARG A 11 2.19 6.57 -0.12
CA ARG A 11 2.05 8.01 0.06
C ARG A 11 1.66 8.70 -1.24
N GLN A 12 2.33 8.38 -2.34
CA GLN A 12 2.00 8.93 -3.65
C GLN A 12 0.56 8.59 -4.07
N ARG A 13 0.11 7.34 -3.87
CA ARG A 13 -1.27 6.94 -4.21
C ARG A 13 -2.31 7.67 -3.34
N VAL A 14 -2.00 7.84 -2.06
CA VAL A 14 -2.84 8.60 -1.12
C VAL A 14 -2.93 10.07 -1.54
N ASP A 15 -1.80 10.69 -1.91
CA ASP A 15 -1.74 12.09 -2.33
C ASP A 15 -2.46 12.30 -3.68
N MET A 16 -2.36 11.36 -4.63
CA MET A 16 -3.12 11.39 -5.89
C MET A 16 -4.63 11.29 -5.67
N GLU A 17 -5.07 10.52 -4.66
CA GLU A 17 -6.49 10.42 -4.28
C GLU A 17 -6.94 11.64 -3.44
N GLY A 18 -6.02 12.52 -3.07
CA GLY A 18 -6.24 13.73 -2.27
C GLY A 18 -6.28 13.50 -0.76
N SER A 19 -6.52 12.28 -0.27
CA SER A 19 -6.44 11.96 1.15
C SER A 19 -6.35 10.47 1.46
N ALA A 20 -5.80 10.15 2.64
CA ALA A 20 -5.75 8.77 3.13
C ALA A 20 -7.17 8.21 3.33
N LEU A 21 -8.14 9.05 3.69
CA LEU A 21 -9.54 8.65 3.85
C LEU A 21 -10.17 8.28 2.50
N ALA A 22 -9.96 9.08 1.46
CA ALA A 22 -10.47 8.80 0.12
C ALA A 22 -9.88 7.49 -0.43
N TRP A 23 -8.57 7.31 -0.30
CA TRP A 23 -7.87 6.09 -0.73
C TRP A 23 -8.38 4.86 0.04
N SER A 24 -8.52 4.99 1.35
CA SER A 24 -9.04 3.96 2.25
C SER A 24 -10.45 3.52 1.85
N ARG A 25 -11.35 4.48 1.58
CA ARG A 25 -12.72 4.21 1.13
C ARG A 25 -12.75 3.52 -0.23
N ARG A 26 -11.91 3.94 -1.17
CA ARG A 26 -11.85 3.33 -2.52
C ARG A 26 -11.36 1.89 -2.48
N HIS A 27 -10.40 1.58 -1.62
CA HIS A 27 -9.75 0.28 -1.54
C HIS A 27 -10.28 -0.64 -0.43
N GLY A 28 -11.22 -0.16 0.39
CA GLY A 28 -11.78 -0.94 1.51
C GLY A 28 -10.78 -1.21 2.64
N VAL A 29 -9.75 -0.36 2.78
CA VAL A 29 -8.72 -0.48 3.83
C VAL A 29 -9.03 0.49 4.96
N SER A 30 -8.76 0.12 6.21
CA SER A 30 -8.96 1.05 7.34
C SER A 30 -7.99 2.23 7.25
N THR A 31 -8.51 3.47 7.37
CA THR A 31 -7.70 4.69 7.37
C THR A 31 -6.64 4.69 8.45
N ALA A 32 -6.95 4.17 9.64
CA ALA A 32 -5.96 4.04 10.73
C ALA A 32 -4.82 3.11 10.32
N TYR A 33 -5.12 2.04 9.60
CA TYR A 33 -4.11 1.11 9.12
C TYR A 33 -3.21 1.72 8.05
N VAL A 34 -3.78 2.50 7.12
CA VAL A 34 -3.02 3.26 6.12
C VAL A 34 -2.09 4.27 6.79
N LEU A 35 -2.58 5.00 7.79
CA LEU A 35 -1.77 5.96 8.54
C LEU A 35 -0.66 5.27 9.35
N ASP A 36 -0.92 4.12 9.95
CA ASP A 36 0.10 3.34 10.65
C ASP A 36 1.20 2.80 9.73
N ALA A 37 0.81 2.37 8.52
CA ALA A 37 1.76 1.93 7.50
C ALA A 37 2.60 3.09 6.98
N LEU A 38 2.00 4.26 6.77
CA LEU A 38 2.74 5.48 6.41
C LEU A 38 3.70 5.92 7.53
N ALA A 39 3.26 5.84 8.79
CA ALA A 39 3.97 6.39 9.94
C ALA A 39 5.16 5.57 10.46
N GLY A 40 5.45 4.38 9.93
CA GLY A 40 6.53 3.55 10.49
C GLY A 40 6.04 2.39 11.31
N ARG A 41 4.91 2.59 11.99
CA ARG A 41 4.48 1.78 13.13
C ARG A 41 4.16 0.34 12.77
N ARG A 42 3.65 0.10 11.57
CA ARG A 42 3.42 -1.24 11.02
C ARG A 42 3.96 -1.33 9.61
N GLY A 43 4.43 -2.51 9.23
CA GLY A 43 4.73 -2.79 7.83
C GLY A 43 3.46 -2.77 6.97
N PRO A 44 3.56 -2.38 5.68
CA PRO A 44 2.46 -2.53 4.73
C PRO A 44 2.12 -4.03 4.61
N GLY A 45 0.95 -4.41 5.11
CA GLY A 45 0.49 -5.80 5.08
C GLY A 45 -0.46 -6.07 3.92
N PRO A 46 -1.06 -7.27 3.89
CA PRO A 46 -1.68 -7.82 2.69
C PRO A 46 -2.72 -6.91 2.04
N ALA A 47 -3.60 -6.29 2.81
CA ALA A 47 -4.64 -5.41 2.27
C ALA A 47 -4.09 -4.15 1.58
N ILE A 48 -3.02 -3.56 2.12
CA ILE A 48 -2.36 -2.41 1.51
C ILE A 48 -1.60 -2.84 0.26
N LEU A 49 -0.89 -3.98 0.34
CA LEU A 49 -0.14 -4.52 -0.77
C LEU A 49 -1.04 -4.85 -1.97
N GLU A 50 -2.16 -5.55 -1.74
CA GLU A 50 -3.15 -5.85 -2.78
C GLU A 50 -3.73 -4.57 -3.40
N ALA A 51 -4.05 -3.56 -2.59
CA ALA A 51 -4.54 -2.27 -3.09
C ALA A 51 -3.50 -1.52 -3.93
N LEU A 52 -2.22 -1.73 -3.67
CA LEU A 52 -1.10 -1.16 -4.45
C LEU A 52 -0.72 -2.02 -5.65
N GLY A 53 -1.28 -3.23 -5.81
CA GLY A 53 -0.84 -4.20 -6.80
C GLY A 53 0.59 -4.67 -6.55
N VAL A 54 0.98 -4.78 -5.28
CA VAL A 54 2.29 -5.26 -4.83
C VAL A 54 2.06 -6.53 -4.03
N GLU A 55 3.01 -7.44 -4.08
CA GLU A 55 3.04 -8.63 -3.22
C GLU A 55 4.36 -8.67 -2.44
N LYS A 56 4.34 -9.32 -1.28
CA LYS A 56 5.54 -9.56 -0.48
C LYS A 56 6.15 -10.91 -0.86
N ALA A 57 7.38 -10.90 -1.35
CA ALA A 57 8.17 -12.09 -1.67
C ALA A 57 9.35 -12.20 -0.68
N ASP A 58 9.24 -13.16 0.25
CA ASP A 58 10.19 -13.45 1.32
C ASP A 58 10.57 -12.22 2.20
N ALA A 59 11.61 -11.48 1.79
CA ALA A 59 12.13 -10.28 2.45
C ALA A 59 12.04 -9.01 1.57
N THR A 60 11.43 -9.11 0.39
CA THR A 60 11.32 -8.04 -0.60
C THR A 60 9.86 -7.85 -1.03
N TYR A 61 9.55 -6.71 -1.60
CA TYR A 61 8.26 -6.43 -2.21
C TYR A 61 8.43 -6.37 -3.72
N ARG A 62 7.46 -6.87 -4.49
CA ARG A 62 7.46 -6.84 -5.96
C ARG A 62 6.07 -6.48 -6.45
N PHE A 63 5.97 -5.80 -7.59
CA PHE A 63 4.67 -5.60 -8.22
C PHE A 63 4.07 -6.96 -8.57
N LYS A 64 2.78 -7.12 -8.30
CA LYS A 64 2.00 -8.26 -8.76
C LYS A 64 1.93 -8.10 -10.27
N GLU A 65 2.60 -8.99 -11.00
CA GLU A 65 2.41 -9.06 -12.45
C GLU A 65 0.94 -9.39 -12.66
N ALA A 66 0.19 -8.41 -13.19
CA ALA A 66 -1.20 -8.61 -13.51
C ALA A 66 -1.25 -9.68 -14.60
N ALA A 67 -1.57 -10.92 -14.20
CA ALA A 67 -2.09 -11.92 -15.12
C ALA A 67 -3.38 -11.33 -15.69
N HIS A 68 -3.24 -10.61 -16.81
CA HIS A 68 -4.35 -10.21 -17.66
C HIS A 68 -4.80 -11.50 -18.35
N GLY A 69 -5.83 -12.13 -17.79
CA GLY A 69 -6.57 -13.25 -18.38
C GLY A 69 -8.00 -12.82 -18.64
#